data_AF-A0A8C5TIN6-F1
#
_entry.id   AF-A0A8C5TIN6-F1
#
_cell.length_a   1.000
_cell.length_b   1.000
_cell.length_c   1.000
_cell.angle_alpha   90.00
_cell.angle_beta   90.00
_cell.angle_gamma   90.00
#
_symmetry.space_group_name_H-M   'P 1'
#
loop_
_entity.id
_entity.type
_entity.pdbx_description
1 polymer ?
#
loop_
_entity_poly.entity_id
_entity_poly.type
_entity_poly.pdbx_seq_one_letter_code
_entity_poly.pdbx_strand_id
1 'polypeptide(L)' 'MLWSCPICCDAPDDVTYVMPCGHRFCLGCILRWAERNPACPLCRRSILTVKIICILSFAALWLVCGE' A
#
# COMPACT_ATOMS: atom_id res chain seq x y z
N MET A 1 -2.37 -18.14 -3.85
CA MET A 1 -2.29 -17.07 -4.87
C MET A 1 -2.16 -15.75 -4.14
N LEU A 2 -0.94 -15.33 -3.81
CA LEU A 2 -0.68 -14.10 -3.09
C LEU A 2 -0.52 -12.97 -4.11
N TRP A 3 -1.19 -11.84 -3.88
CA TRP A 3 -1.02 -10.64 -4.71
C TRP A 3 0.37 -10.03 -4.44
N SER A 4 1.14 -9.76 -5.50
CA SER A 4 2.47 -9.15 -5.42
C SER A 4 2.44 -7.67 -5.81
N CYS A 5 3.30 -6.86 -5.19
CA CYS A 5 3.35 -5.43 -5.50
C CYS A 5 4.01 -5.20 -6.86
N PRO A 6 3.41 -4.40 -7.78
CA PRO A 6 3.97 -4.18 -9.11
C PRO A 6 5.21 -3.27 -9.15
N ILE A 7 5.62 -2.69 -8.02
CA ILE A 7 6.82 -1.85 -7.92
C ILE A 7 8.04 -2.67 -7.47
N CYS A 8 7.89 -3.50 -6.44
CA CYS A 8 8.98 -4.34 -5.93
C CYS A 8 8.93 -5.80 -6.40
N CYS A 9 7.84 -6.21 -7.07
CA CYS A 9 7.59 -7.59 -7.52
C CYS A 9 7.61 -8.64 -6.39
N ASP A 10 7.44 -8.21 -5.14
CA ASP A 10 7.55 -9.05 -3.94
C ASP A 10 6.27 -9.03 -3.10
N ALA A 11 6.26 -9.79 -2.01
CA ALA A 11 5.17 -9.81 -1.04
C ALA A 11 5.02 -8.41 -0.40
N PRO A 12 3.79 -7.88 -0.33
CA PRO A 12 3.57 -6.58 0.25
C PRO A 12 3.58 -6.65 1.78
N ASP A 13 4.38 -5.78 2.39
CA ASP A 13 4.45 -5.59 3.85
C ASP A 13 3.25 -4.75 4.34
N ASP A 14 3.17 -3.48 3.90
CA ASP A 14 2.03 -2.59 4.11
C ASP A 14 1.31 -2.28 2.80
N VAL A 15 0.06 -2.71 2.65
CA VAL A 15 -0.71 -2.43 1.43
C VAL A 15 -1.36 -1.05 1.52
N THR A 16 -1.27 -0.28 0.43
CA THR A 16 -1.87 1.05 0.31
C THR A 16 -2.66 1.19 -0.98
N TYR A 17 -3.67 2.07 -1.00
CA TYR A 17 -4.43 2.44 -2.18
C TYR A 17 -4.14 3.87 -2.61
N VAL A 18 -3.98 4.07 -3.90
CA VAL A 18 -3.81 5.38 -4.53
C VAL A 18 -5.15 5.93 -5.00
N MET A 19 -5.56 7.10 -4.52
CA MET A 19 -6.76 7.79 -5.00
C MET A 19 -6.44 8.79 -6.11
N PRO A 20 -7.32 8.92 -7.13
CA PRO A 20 -8.66 8.30 -7.25
C PRO A 20 -8.69 6.93 -7.95
N CYS A 21 -7.54 6.42 -8.41
CA CYS A 21 -7.53 5.22 -9.28
C CYS A 21 -7.75 3.88 -8.55
N GLY A 22 -7.59 3.82 -7.22
CA GLY A 22 -7.77 2.62 -6.41
C GLY A 22 -6.66 1.57 -6.52
N HIS A 23 -5.57 1.85 -7.23
CA HIS A 23 -4.48 0.89 -7.41
C HIS A 23 -3.69 0.64 -6.12
N ARG A 24 -3.25 -0.61 -5.95
CA ARG A 24 -2.62 -1.13 -4.72
C ARG A 24 -1.11 -1.21 -4.85
N PHE A 25 -0.39 -0.79 -3.82
CA PHE A 25 1.08 -0.85 -3.77
C PHE A 25 1.59 -0.97 -2.33
N CYS A 26 2.84 -1.39 -2.12
CA CYS A 26 3.48 -1.28 -0.82
C CYS A 26 3.61 0.19 -0.42
N LEU A 27 3.41 0.51 0.86
CA LEU A 27 3.57 1.87 1.41
C LEU A 27 4.93 2.48 1.05
N GLY A 28 6.02 1.80 1.40
CA GLY A 28 7.36 2.28 1.09
C GLY A 28 7.63 2.40 -0.42
N CYS A 29 7.01 1.55 -1.23
CA CYS A 29 7.18 1.60 -2.69
C CYS A 29 6.47 2.81 -3.30
N ILE A 30 5.21 3.05 -2.93
CA ILE A 30 4.44 4.16 -3.49
C ILE A 30 4.94 5.52 -3.01
N LEU A 31 5.43 5.61 -1.76
CA LEU A 31 6.01 6.86 -1.24
C LEU A 31 7.26 7.25 -2.02
N ARG A 32 8.21 6.33 -2.22
CA ARG A 32 9.42 6.58 -3.02
C ARG A 32 9.09 6.92 -4.47
N TRP A 33 8.06 6.29 -5.03
CA TRP A 33 7.60 6.61 -6.38
C TRP A 33 7.01 8.02 -6.46
N ALA A 34 6.11 8.37 -5.54
CA ALA A 34 5.42 9.65 -5.52
C ALA A 34 6.37 10.84 -5.33
N GLU A 35 7.50 10.64 -4.62
CA GLU A 35 8.55 11.65 -4.46
C GLU A 35 9.21 12.04 -5.79
N ARG A 36 9.34 11.09 -6.73
CA ARG A 36 9.92 11.33 -8.06
C ARG A 36 8.86 11.68 -9.11
N ASN A 37 7.71 11.02 -9.03
CA ASN A 37 6.62 11.18 -9.97
C ASN A 37 5.27 10.95 -9.28
N PRO A 38 4.51 12.02 -8.96
CA PRO A 38 3.23 11.94 -8.25
C PRO A 38 2.08 11.46 -9.17
N ALA A 39 2.33 10.42 -9.96
CA ALA A 39 1.38 9.75 -10.84
C ALA A 39 1.38 8.25 -10.58
N CYS A 40 0.23 7.60 -10.66
CA CYS A 40 0.07 6.17 -10.45
C CYS A 40 0.93 5.37 -11.46
N PRO A 41 1.74 4.40 -11.01
CA PRO A 41 2.57 3.59 -11.91
C PRO A 41 1.77 2.80 -12.96
N LEU A 42 0.54 2.41 -12.63
CA LEU A 42 -0.29 1.54 -13.47
C LEU A 42 -1.09 2.33 -14.52
N CYS A 43 -1.77 3.41 -14.10
CA CYS A 43 -2.66 4.16 -14.98
C CYS A 43 -2.22 5.59 -15.26
N ARG A 44 -1.08 6.02 -14.72
CA ARG A 44 -0.50 7.37 -14.87
C ARG A 44 -1.41 8.51 -14.40
N ARG A 45 -2.47 8.19 -13.63
CA ARG A 45 -3.36 9.17 -13.00
C ARG A 45 -2.62 9.89 -11.86
N SER A 46 -2.80 11.20 -11.72
CA SER A 46 -2.24 11.95 -10.59
C SER A 46 -2.67 11.35 -9.24
N ILE A 47 -1.70 11.21 -8.34
CA ILE A 47 -1.91 10.72 -6.99
C ILE A 47 -2.40 11.90 -6.15
N LEU A 48 -3.65 11.83 -5.69
CA LEU A 48 -4.21 12.87 -4.80
C LEU A 48 -4.06 12.49 -3.33
N THR A 49 -4.19 11.20 -3.02
CA THR A 49 -4.13 10.71 -1.65
C THR A 49 -3.68 9.25 -1.66
N VAL A 50 -2.83 8.89 -0.71
CA VAL A 50 -2.44 7.49 -0.45
C VAL A 50 -3.11 7.07 0.86
N LYS A 51 -3.90 5.99 0.82
CA LYS A 51 -4.55 5.43 2.01
C LYS A 51 -3.92 4.10 2.38
N ILE A 52 -3.45 3.99 3.62
CA ILE A 52 -2.89 2.75 4.17
C ILE A 52 -4.01 1.83 4.58
N ILE A 53 -3.89 0.55 4.22
CA ILE A 53 -4.72 -0.50 4.78
C ILE A 53 -4.01 -1.00 6.01
N CYS A 54 -4.46 -0.52 7.16
CA CYS A 54 -4.12 -1.17 8.39
C CYS A 54 -4.97 -2.46 8.47
N ILE A 55 -4.45 -3.59 8.00
CA ILE A 55 -5.10 -4.91 8.23
C ILE A 55 -5.04 -5.33 9.71
N LEU A 56 -4.42 -4.50 10.58
CA LEU A 56 -4.44 -4.64 12.03
C LEU A 56 -5.80 -4.21 12.61
N SER A 57 -6.89 -4.84 12.17
CA SER A 57 -8.13 -4.91 12.95
C SER A 57 -8.47 -6.33 13.41
N PHE A 58 -7.63 -7.33 13.09
CA PHE A 58 -7.77 -8.68 13.68
C PHE A 58 -6.52 -9.18 14.43
N ALA A 59 -5.31 -8.65 14.17
CA ALA A 59 -4.11 -9.07 14.90
C ALA A 59 -3.78 -8.20 16.13
N ALA A 60 -4.27 -6.97 16.21
CA ALA A 60 -4.02 -6.08 17.35
C ALA A 60 -4.78 -6.47 18.64
N LEU A 61 -5.77 -7.36 18.54
CA LEU A 61 -6.46 -7.91 19.72
C LEU A 61 -5.72 -9.09 20.38
N TRP A 62 -4.74 -9.71 19.71
CA TRP A 62 -3.99 -10.83 20.27
C TRP A 62 -2.60 -10.46 20.83
N LEU A 63 -2.15 -9.22 20.64
CA LEU A 63 -0.87 -8.72 21.19
C LEU A 63 -1.03 -7.76 22.37
N VAL A 64 -2.25 -7.35 22.72
CA VAL A 64 -2.54 -6.52 23.92
C VAL A 64 -3.12 -7.33 25.09
N CYS A 65 -3.50 -8.59 24.86
CA CYS A 65 -3.93 -9.49 25.94
C CYS A 65 -3.42 -10.91 25.63
N GLY A 66 -2.21 -11.20 26.09
CA GLY A 66 -1.57 -12.51 26.00
C GLY A 66 -0.51 -12.60 27.10
N GLU A 67 -0.97 -13.07 28.26
CA GLU A 67 -0.30 -13.47 29.53
C GLU A 67 0.76 -12.58 30.19
#